data_AF-A0A2C9STC1-F1
#
_entry.id   AF-A0A2C9STC1-F1
#
_cell.length_a   1.000
_cell.length_b   1.000
_cell.length_c   1.000
_cell.angle_alpha   90.00
_cell.angle_beta   90.00
_cell.angle_gamma   90.00
#
_symmetry.space_group_name_H-M   'P 1'
#
loop_
_entity.id
_entity.type
_entity.pdbx_description
1 polymer ?
#
loop_
_entity_poly.entity_id
_entity_poly.type
_entity_poly.pdbx_seq_one_letter_code
_entity_poly.pdbx_strand_id
1 'polypeptide(L)'
;MSPADVQQVIEKALDEHGLVYSRHAGAHGGLPGLIVELPGERKLKTNTLLSIGEHSVRVEAFVCRQPDENHEGVYRFLLKRNRRLYGVAYTLDNAGDIYLVGRMAPEAVSADELDRVLGQVLEAVDTDFNTLLELGFKSSIQKEWAWRVSRGESLKNLAAFEHLIDDDDH
;
A
#
# COMPACT_ATOMS: atom_id res chain seq x y z
N MET A 1 5.24 -21.64 17.09
CA MET A 1 6.24 -20.67 17.58
C MET A 1 5.54 -19.67 18.49
N SER A 2 6.20 -19.14 19.52
CA SER A 2 5.60 -18.05 20.31
C SER A 2 5.60 -16.74 19.50
N PRO A 3 4.74 -15.77 19.80
CA PRO A 3 4.79 -14.45 19.15
C PRO A 3 6.15 -13.77 19.25
N ALA A 4 6.87 -13.97 20.37
CA ALA A 4 8.21 -13.43 20.55
C ALA A 4 9.24 -14.09 19.60
N ASP A 5 9.16 -15.41 19.40
CA ASP A 5 10.05 -16.10 18.46
C ASP A 5 9.80 -15.62 17.02
N VAL A 6 8.53 -15.46 16.64
CA VAL A 6 8.13 -14.94 15.32
C VAL A 6 8.65 -13.52 15.12
N GLN A 7 8.50 -12.66 16.12
CA GLN A 7 9.03 -11.30 16.07
C GLN A 7 10.54 -11.30 15.86
N GLN A 8 11.28 -12.15 16.57
CA GLN A 8 12.73 -12.24 16.42
C GLN A 8 13.15 -12.67 15.01
N VAL A 9 12.42 -13.61 14.40
CA VAL A 9 12.66 -14.01 13.00
C VAL A 9 12.41 -12.85 12.05
N ILE A 10 11.33 -12.09 12.25
CA ILE A 10 11.01 -10.91 11.42
C ILE A 10 12.07 -9.83 11.58
N GLU A 11 12.39 -9.41 12.82
CA GLU A 11 13.40 -8.37 13.09
C GLU A 11 14.75 -8.75 12.45
N LYS A 12 15.18 -10.01 12.61
CA LYS A 12 16.41 -10.50 11.99
C LYS A 12 16.38 -10.40 10.46
N ALA A 13 15.28 -10.82 9.82
CA ALA A 13 15.16 -10.71 8.37
C ALA A 13 15.20 -9.25 7.90
N LEU A 14 14.47 -8.36 8.58
CA LEU A 14 14.46 -6.92 8.26
C LEU A 14 15.87 -6.31 8.39
N ASP A 15 16.60 -6.67 9.44
CA ASP A 15 17.98 -6.22 9.66
C ASP A 15 18.94 -6.73 8.55
N GLU A 16 18.83 -8.02 8.16
CA GLU A 16 19.63 -8.61 7.08
C GLU A 16 19.40 -7.95 5.71
N HIS A 17 18.17 -7.50 5.45
CA HIS A 17 17.80 -6.76 4.25
C HIS A 17 17.99 -5.24 4.35
N GLY A 18 18.43 -4.73 5.51
CA GLY A 18 18.66 -3.30 5.73
C GLY A 18 17.38 -2.45 5.66
N LEU A 19 16.22 -3.03 5.95
CA LEU A 19 14.94 -2.31 5.94
C LEU A 19 14.77 -1.50 7.22
N VAL A 20 14.29 -0.26 7.07
CA VAL A 20 13.96 0.60 8.22
C VAL A 20 12.62 0.14 8.79
N TYR A 21 12.58 -0.12 10.10
CA TYR A 21 11.33 -0.43 10.80
C TYR A 21 11.28 0.18 12.19
N SER A 22 10.07 0.29 12.72
CA SER A 22 9.79 0.76 14.08
C SER A 22 8.77 -0.15 14.76
N ARG A 23 8.81 -0.20 16.10
CA ARG A 23 7.85 -0.98 16.89
C ARG A 23 6.55 -0.22 17.08
N HIS A 24 5.44 -0.91 16.89
CA HIS A 24 4.10 -0.44 17.16
C HIS A 24 3.53 -1.21 18.35
N ALA A 25 3.16 -0.49 19.41
CA ALA A 25 2.63 -1.10 20.64
C ALA A 25 1.19 -1.66 20.50
N GLY A 26 0.54 -1.40 19.37
CA GLY A 26 -0.90 -1.62 19.18
C GLY A 26 -1.70 -0.38 19.57
N ALA A 27 -2.73 -0.05 18.80
CA ALA A 27 -3.66 1.04 19.09
C ALA A 27 -5.11 0.52 19.07
N HIS A 28 -5.95 1.03 19.96
CA HIS A 28 -7.40 0.74 20.01
C HIS A 28 -7.77 -0.76 20.02
N GLY A 29 -6.98 -1.60 20.71
CA GLY A 29 -7.19 -3.05 20.74
C GLY A 29 -6.54 -3.82 19.57
N GLY A 30 -5.80 -3.13 18.71
CA GLY A 30 -4.94 -3.75 17.70
C GLY A 30 -3.74 -4.46 18.33
N LEU A 31 -3.24 -5.49 17.64
CA LEU A 31 -2.07 -6.24 18.06
C LEU A 31 -0.80 -5.39 17.96
N PRO A 32 0.20 -5.63 18.83
CA PRO A 32 1.53 -5.07 18.63
C PRO A 32 2.14 -5.61 17.34
N GLY A 33 3.09 -4.86 16.79
CA GLY A 33 3.69 -5.20 15.51
C GLY A 33 4.89 -4.34 15.14
N LEU A 34 5.33 -4.50 13.91
CA LEU A 34 6.44 -3.75 13.32
C LEU A 34 5.91 -2.95 12.13
N ILE A 35 6.24 -1.66 12.06
CA ILE A 35 5.98 -0.82 10.89
C ILE A 35 7.26 -0.79 10.07
N VAL A 36 7.21 -1.39 8.88
CA VAL A 36 8.32 -1.46 7.93
C VAL A 36 8.15 -0.37 6.87
N GLU A 37 9.19 0.40 6.62
CA GLU A 37 9.21 1.39 5.54
C GLU A 37 9.73 0.75 4.25
N LEU A 38 8.83 0.51 3.29
CA LEU A 38 9.20 0.00 1.97
C LEU A 38 9.51 1.18 1.03
N PRO A 39 10.69 1.21 0.40
CA PRO A 39 11.06 2.27 -0.54
C PRO A 39 10.37 2.05 -1.88
N GLY A 40 9.52 2.99 -2.30
CA GLY A 40 8.82 2.94 -3.58
C GLY A 40 9.24 4.03 -4.55
N GLU A 41 9.09 3.75 -5.85
CA GLU A 41 9.44 4.67 -6.93
C GLU A 41 8.35 5.73 -7.16
N ARG A 42 7.08 5.31 -7.14
CA ARG A 42 5.94 6.20 -7.40
C ARG A 42 5.36 6.72 -6.10
N LYS A 43 5.20 5.83 -5.11
CA LYS A 43 4.87 6.22 -3.75
C LYS A 43 6.17 6.24 -2.94
N LEU A 44 6.67 7.45 -2.63
CA LEU A 44 7.96 7.68 -1.97
C LEU A 44 8.27 6.71 -0.82
N LYS A 45 7.25 6.38 0.00
CA LYS A 45 7.32 5.36 1.04
C LYS A 45 5.98 4.64 1.19
N THR A 46 6.03 3.32 1.30
CA THR A 46 4.89 2.48 1.66
C THR A 46 5.12 1.88 3.03
N ASN A 47 4.45 2.42 4.04
CA ASN A 47 4.49 1.87 5.39
C ASN A 47 3.64 0.60 5.45
N THR A 48 4.27 -0.49 5.88
CA THR A 48 3.65 -1.82 5.99
C THR A 48 3.68 -2.29 7.43
N LEU A 49 2.51 -2.50 8.03
CA LEU A 49 2.36 -3.00 9.38
C LEU A 49 2.35 -4.53 9.39
N LEU A 50 3.26 -5.12 10.15
CA LEU A 50 3.32 -6.55 10.48
C LEU A 50 2.81 -6.74 11.90
N SER A 51 1.52 -7.07 12.05
CA SER A 51 0.90 -7.34 13.35
C SER A 51 1.07 -8.81 13.74
N ILE A 52 1.67 -9.08 14.90
CA ILE A 52 2.07 -10.42 15.31
C ILE A 52 1.10 -10.94 16.37
N GLY A 53 0.24 -11.89 15.99
CA GLY A 53 -0.70 -12.55 16.89
C GLY A 53 -0.26 -13.98 17.24
N GLU A 54 -1.03 -14.64 18.11
CA GLU A 54 -0.77 -16.03 18.51
C GLU A 54 -0.87 -17.04 17.35
N HIS A 55 -1.73 -16.76 16.37
CA HIS A 55 -2.06 -17.71 15.30
C HIS A 55 -1.73 -17.20 13.89
N SER A 56 -1.29 -15.95 13.74
CA SER A 56 -0.97 -15.38 12.44
C SER A 56 -0.14 -14.11 12.56
N VAL A 57 0.70 -13.87 11.55
CA VAL A 57 1.24 -12.55 11.27
C VAL A 57 0.38 -11.90 10.20
N ARG A 58 -0.23 -10.77 10.52
CA ARG A 58 -1.04 -9.98 9.58
C ARG A 58 -0.17 -8.91 8.94
N VAL A 59 -0.28 -8.76 7.63
CA VAL A 59 0.38 -7.72 6.84
C VAL A 59 -0.67 -6.72 6.40
N GLU A 60 -0.41 -5.43 6.61
CA GLU A 60 -1.31 -4.34 6.21
C GLU A 60 -0.51 -3.18 5.64
N ALA A 61 -0.83 -2.76 4.42
CA ALA A 61 -0.26 -1.58 3.80
C ALA A 61 -1.37 -0.65 3.30
N PHE A 62 -1.32 0.60 3.74
CA PHE A 62 -2.22 1.63 3.23
C PHE A 62 -1.83 2.02 1.81
N VAL A 63 -2.79 1.99 0.88
CA VAL A 63 -2.56 2.29 -0.54
C VAL A 63 -2.96 3.74 -0.81
N CYS A 64 -4.25 4.05 -0.71
CA CYS A 64 -4.80 5.39 -0.87
C CYS A 64 -6.12 5.54 -0.11
N ARG A 65 -6.59 6.78 0.00
CA ARG A 65 -7.90 7.09 0.59
C ARG A 65 -9.03 6.55 -0.30
N GLN A 66 -10.25 6.54 0.23
CA GLN A 66 -11.44 6.24 -0.56
C GLN A 66 -11.43 7.05 -1.87
N PRO A 67 -11.73 6.42 -3.03
CA PRO A 67 -11.89 7.12 -4.30
C PRO A 67 -12.93 8.25 -4.22
N ASP A 68 -12.66 9.38 -4.86
CA ASP A 68 -13.60 10.49 -4.95
C ASP A 68 -14.75 10.17 -5.92
N GLU A 69 -14.45 9.40 -6.98
CA GLU A 69 -15.36 9.05 -8.05
C GLU A 69 -15.11 7.63 -8.61
N ASN A 70 -15.98 7.19 -9.54
CA ASN A 70 -15.83 5.92 -10.28
C ASN A 70 -15.55 4.68 -9.40
N HIS A 71 -16.25 4.58 -8.28
CA HIS A 71 -16.08 3.51 -7.30
C HIS A 71 -16.19 2.10 -7.93
N GLU A 72 -17.14 1.89 -8.85
CA GLU A 72 -17.28 0.61 -9.55
C GLU A 72 -16.05 0.26 -10.39
N GLY A 73 -15.50 1.23 -11.13
CA GLY A 73 -14.29 1.04 -11.94
C GLY A 73 -13.09 0.68 -11.08
N VAL A 74 -12.90 1.41 -9.97
CA VAL A 74 -11.86 1.12 -8.99
C VAL A 74 -12.03 -0.29 -8.41
N TYR A 75 -13.21 -0.63 -7.88
CA TYR A 75 -13.42 -1.93 -7.22
C TYR A 75 -13.29 -3.10 -8.20
N ARG A 76 -13.73 -2.93 -9.45
CA ARG A 76 -13.52 -3.91 -10.51
C ARG A 76 -12.04 -4.09 -10.82
N PHE A 77 -11.26 -3.02 -10.84
CA PHE A 77 -9.81 -3.08 -11.00
C PHE A 77 -9.17 -3.85 -9.84
N LEU A 78 -9.49 -3.51 -8.58
CA LEU A 78 -8.97 -4.19 -7.38
C LEU A 78 -9.25 -5.70 -7.42
N LEU A 79 -10.50 -6.09 -7.72
CA LEU A 79 -10.89 -7.49 -7.82
C LEU A 79 -10.15 -8.25 -8.93
N LYS A 80 -9.94 -7.62 -10.09
CA LYS A 80 -9.14 -8.22 -11.17
C LYS A 80 -7.68 -8.38 -10.75
N ARG A 81 -7.13 -7.38 -10.06
CA ARG A 81 -5.73 -7.36 -9.61
C ARG A 81 -5.44 -8.44 -8.58
N ASN A 82 -6.38 -8.69 -7.66
CA ASN A 82 -6.28 -9.76 -6.65
C ASN A 82 -6.00 -11.15 -7.22
N ARG A 83 -6.34 -11.42 -8.49
CA ARG A 83 -6.03 -12.71 -9.13
C ARG A 83 -4.54 -12.95 -9.38
N ARG A 84 -3.72 -11.90 -9.31
CA ARG A 84 -2.29 -11.93 -9.65
C ARG A 84 -1.39 -11.70 -8.43
N LEU A 85 -1.96 -11.37 -7.28
CA LEU A 85 -1.20 -11.05 -6.08
C LEU A 85 -0.86 -12.31 -5.29
N TYR A 86 0.34 -12.32 -4.71
CA TYR A 86 0.79 -13.36 -3.78
C TYR A 86 0.70 -12.90 -2.32
N GLY A 87 0.08 -13.70 -1.44
CA GLY A 87 0.10 -13.48 0.01
C GLY A 87 -0.71 -12.26 0.52
N VAL A 88 -1.06 -11.31 -0.35
CA VAL A 88 -1.88 -10.12 -0.04
C VAL A 88 -3.01 -9.95 -1.05
N ALA A 89 -4.06 -9.25 -0.63
CA ALA A 89 -5.17 -8.85 -1.48
C ALA A 89 -5.60 -7.41 -1.15
N TYR A 90 -6.11 -6.71 -2.16
CA TYR A 90 -6.79 -5.44 -1.99
C TYR A 90 -8.08 -5.61 -1.20
N THR A 91 -8.25 -4.75 -0.20
CA THR A 91 -9.42 -4.67 0.68
C THR A 91 -9.81 -3.21 0.91
N LEU A 92 -11.03 -3.00 1.40
CA LEU A 92 -11.52 -1.70 1.84
C LEU A 92 -11.72 -1.72 3.36
N ASP A 93 -11.45 -0.61 4.02
CA ASP A 93 -11.91 -0.39 5.40
C ASP A 93 -13.34 0.17 5.44
N ASN A 94 -13.83 0.49 6.65
CA ASN A 94 -15.17 1.05 6.84
C ASN A 94 -15.35 2.44 6.23
N ALA A 95 -14.25 3.19 6.06
CA ALA A 95 -14.23 4.50 5.43
C ALA A 95 -14.00 4.41 3.92
N GLY A 96 -13.92 3.21 3.34
CA GLY A 96 -13.66 2.99 1.92
C GLY A 96 -12.19 3.16 1.51
N ASP A 97 -11.28 3.35 2.47
CA ASP A 97 -9.85 3.45 2.18
C ASP A 97 -9.31 2.11 1.68
N ILE A 98 -8.38 2.18 0.74
CA ILE A 98 -7.83 1.01 0.05
C ILE A 98 -6.57 0.54 0.77
N TYR A 99 -6.55 -0.74 1.13
CA TYR A 99 -5.42 -1.42 1.76
C TYR A 99 -5.03 -2.67 0.98
N LEU A 100 -3.76 -3.06 1.10
CA LEU A 100 -3.32 -4.43 0.87
C LEU A 100 -3.27 -5.16 2.21
N VAL A 101 -3.92 -6.31 2.29
CA VAL A 101 -3.97 -7.13 3.50
C VAL A 101 -3.57 -8.56 3.20
N GLY A 102 -2.68 -9.10 4.02
CA GLY A 102 -2.21 -10.48 3.96
C GLY A 102 -2.14 -11.15 5.33
N ARG A 103 -2.00 -12.47 5.34
CA ARG A 103 -1.80 -13.26 6.56
C ARG A 103 -0.82 -14.40 6.30
N MET A 104 0.11 -14.58 7.21
CA MET A 104 1.05 -15.70 7.23
C MET A 104 0.82 -16.53 8.49
N ALA A 105 0.87 -17.85 8.36
CA ALA A 105 0.91 -18.74 9.51
C ALA A 105 2.26 -18.56 10.24
N PRO A 106 2.31 -18.58 11.59
CA PRO A 106 3.54 -18.39 12.35
C PRO A 106 4.67 -19.33 11.91
N GLU A 107 4.34 -20.56 11.53
CA GLU A 107 5.31 -21.58 11.10
C GLU A 107 5.86 -21.33 9.69
N ALA A 108 5.16 -20.54 8.88
CA ALA A 108 5.57 -20.18 7.53
C ALA A 108 6.46 -18.92 7.50
N VAL A 109 6.57 -18.20 8.62
CA VAL A 109 7.38 -16.97 8.70
C VAL A 109 8.86 -17.33 8.58
N SER A 110 9.46 -16.87 7.48
CA SER A 110 10.88 -16.99 7.16
C SER A 110 11.35 -15.74 6.43
N ALA A 111 12.67 -15.55 6.31
CA ALA A 111 13.21 -14.42 5.54
C ALA A 111 12.69 -14.41 4.09
N ASP A 112 12.72 -15.56 3.43
CA ASP A 112 12.22 -15.72 2.05
C ASP A 112 10.72 -15.41 1.92
N GLU A 113 9.90 -15.84 2.86
CA GLU A 113 8.46 -15.58 2.81
C GLU A 113 8.15 -14.10 3.10
N LEU A 114 8.88 -13.48 4.03
CA LEU A 114 8.78 -12.04 4.30
C LEU A 114 9.18 -11.22 3.07
N ASP A 115 10.29 -11.56 2.42
CA ASP A 115 10.75 -10.90 1.20
C ASP A 115 9.71 -11.00 0.09
N ARG A 116 9.11 -12.18 -0.14
CA ARG A 116 8.05 -12.35 -1.15
C ARG A 116 6.82 -11.49 -0.85
N VAL A 117 6.37 -11.46 0.40
CA VAL A 117 5.16 -10.71 0.78
C VAL A 117 5.41 -9.20 0.75
N LEU A 118 6.52 -8.72 1.31
CA LEU A 118 6.88 -7.30 1.28
C LEU A 118 7.19 -6.82 -0.14
N GLY A 119 7.88 -7.63 -0.94
CA GLY A 119 8.10 -7.38 -2.36
C GLY A 119 6.79 -7.30 -3.15
N GLN A 120 5.82 -8.18 -2.87
CA GLN A 120 4.50 -8.11 -3.49
C GLN A 120 3.73 -6.84 -3.09
N VAL A 121 3.82 -6.41 -1.82
CA VAL A 121 3.23 -5.16 -1.36
C VAL A 121 3.82 -3.97 -2.11
N LEU A 122 5.15 -3.90 -2.18
CA LEU A 122 5.86 -2.84 -2.87
C LEU A 122 5.48 -2.78 -4.35
N GLU A 123 5.56 -3.91 -5.05
CA GLU A 123 5.21 -4.02 -6.47
C GLU A 123 3.77 -3.61 -6.74
N ALA A 124 2.81 -4.12 -5.95
CA ALA A 124 1.41 -3.82 -6.16
C ALA A 124 1.14 -2.32 -5.95
N VAL A 125 1.69 -1.72 -4.90
CA VAL A 125 1.51 -0.28 -4.67
C VAL A 125 2.14 0.54 -5.78
N ASP A 126 3.41 0.31 -6.14
CA ASP A 126 4.07 1.12 -7.17
C ASP A 126 3.45 0.94 -8.56
N THR A 127 3.10 -0.29 -8.95
CA THR A 127 2.48 -0.55 -10.25
C THR A 127 1.08 0.05 -10.35
N ASP A 128 0.26 -0.13 -9.31
CA ASP A 128 -1.17 0.14 -9.39
C ASP A 128 -1.54 1.58 -9.00
N PHE A 129 -0.66 2.32 -8.31
CA PHE A 129 -0.96 3.65 -7.75
C PHE A 129 -1.51 4.65 -8.78
N ASN A 130 -0.83 4.84 -9.91
CA ASN A 130 -1.29 5.78 -10.94
C ASN A 130 -2.62 5.36 -11.54
N THR A 131 -2.82 4.06 -11.76
CA THR A 131 -4.10 3.54 -12.28
C THR A 131 -5.25 3.83 -11.30
N LEU A 132 -5.02 3.67 -10.00
CA LEU A 132 -6.01 4.00 -8.98
C LEU A 132 -6.32 5.50 -8.94
N LEU A 133 -5.31 6.35 -9.12
CA LEU A 133 -5.45 7.79 -9.21
C LEU A 133 -6.23 8.23 -10.45
N GLU A 134 -5.89 7.70 -11.62
CA GLU A 134 -6.61 7.95 -12.87
C GLU A 134 -8.07 7.49 -12.81
N LEU A 135 -8.33 6.32 -12.21
CA LEU A 135 -9.68 5.79 -12.11
C LEU A 135 -10.53 6.57 -11.11
N GLY A 136 -10.00 6.83 -9.91
CA GLY A 136 -10.79 7.27 -8.76
C GLY A 136 -10.66 8.75 -8.38
N PHE A 137 -9.73 9.48 -9.01
CA PHE A 137 -9.37 10.85 -8.60
C PHE A 137 -9.16 11.81 -9.79
N LYS A 138 -9.65 11.46 -11.00
CA LYS A 138 -9.45 12.22 -12.24
C LYS A 138 -9.83 13.70 -12.06
N SER A 139 -11.05 13.97 -11.63
CA SER A 139 -11.59 15.32 -11.41
C SER A 139 -10.77 16.12 -10.40
N SER A 140 -10.27 15.47 -9.34
CA SER A 140 -9.45 16.10 -8.31
C SER A 140 -8.05 16.44 -8.83
N ILE A 141 -7.48 15.57 -9.66
CA ILE A 141 -6.20 15.80 -10.34
C ILE A 141 -6.30 16.98 -11.32
N GLN A 142 -7.37 17.03 -12.13
CA GLN A 142 -7.61 18.14 -13.06
C GLN A 142 -7.72 19.49 -12.34
N LYS A 143 -8.45 19.54 -11.22
CA LYS A 143 -8.58 20.74 -10.38
C LYS A 143 -7.24 21.17 -9.77
N GLU A 144 -6.47 20.24 -9.23
CA GLU A 144 -5.14 20.51 -8.66
C GLU A 144 -4.18 21.01 -9.76
N TRP A 145 -4.22 20.41 -10.96
CA TRP A 145 -3.44 20.85 -12.10
C TRP A 145 -3.74 22.31 -12.47
N ALA A 146 -5.01 22.64 -12.69
CA ALA A 146 -5.45 23.99 -13.02
C ALA A 146 -5.04 25.00 -11.92
N TRP A 147 -5.17 24.61 -10.66
CA TRP A 147 -4.73 25.44 -9.52
C TRP A 147 -3.23 25.71 -9.56
N ARG A 148 -2.39 24.69 -9.78
CA ARG A 148 -0.93 24.86 -9.86
C ARG A 148 -0.51 25.73 -11.04
N VAL A 149 -1.10 25.53 -12.22
CA VAL A 149 -0.85 26.36 -13.41
C VAL A 149 -1.18 27.82 -13.13
N SER A 150 -2.33 28.09 -12.49
CA SER A 150 -2.75 29.47 -12.17
C SER A 150 -1.82 30.19 -11.19
N ARG A 151 -1.03 29.46 -10.41
CA ARG A 151 -0.12 30.01 -9.39
C ARG A 151 1.37 29.88 -9.74
N GLY A 152 1.70 29.23 -10.87
CA GLY A 152 3.09 28.95 -11.24
C GLY A 152 3.76 27.92 -10.31
N GLU A 153 2.99 27.04 -9.68
CA GLU A 153 3.49 25.97 -8.82
C GLU A 153 4.02 24.78 -9.63
N SER A 154 4.91 23.99 -9.03
CA SER A 154 5.54 22.84 -9.73
C SER A 154 4.56 21.70 -10.04
N LEU A 155 4.54 21.23 -11.28
CA LEU A 155 3.73 20.09 -11.76
C LEU A 155 4.45 18.73 -11.69
N LYS A 156 5.65 18.66 -11.11
CA LYS A 156 6.50 17.44 -11.17
C LYS A 156 5.78 16.15 -10.75
N ASN A 157 4.93 16.21 -9.72
CA ASN A 157 4.19 15.05 -9.22
C ASN A 157 2.91 14.75 -10.01
N LEU A 158 2.46 15.69 -10.84
CA LEU A 158 1.29 15.52 -11.71
C LEU A 158 1.66 15.14 -13.14
N ALA A 159 2.94 15.22 -13.52
CA ALA A 159 3.40 14.96 -14.89
C ALA A 159 2.94 13.60 -15.44
N ALA A 160 2.78 12.58 -14.59
CA ALA A 160 2.25 11.27 -15.02
C ALA A 160 0.79 11.32 -15.51
N PHE A 161 0.04 12.37 -15.16
CA PHE A 161 -1.39 12.54 -15.43
C PHE A 161 -1.69 13.64 -16.46
N GLU A 162 -0.67 14.15 -17.16
CA GLU A 162 -0.84 15.21 -18.19
C GLU A 162 -1.90 14.82 -19.23
N HIS A 163 -1.94 13.55 -19.62
CA HIS A 163 -2.92 12.99 -20.55
C HIS A 163 -4.38 13.13 -20.09
N LEU A 164 -4.65 13.29 -18.78
CA LEU A 164 -6.01 13.49 -18.27
C LEU A 164 -6.54 14.92 -18.51
N ILE A 165 -5.65 15.86 -18.84
CA ILE A 165 -6.00 17.26 -19.10
C ILE A 165 -6.41 17.45 -20.56
N ASP A 166 -5.66 16.84 -21.48
CA ASP A 166 -5.91 16.94 -22.92
C ASP A 166 -7.27 16.34 -23.32
N ASP A 167 -7.76 15.34 -22.58
CA ASP A 167 -9.05 14.68 -22.83
C ASP A 167 -10.29 15.54 -22.49
N ASP A 168 -10.14 16.63 -21.71
CA ASP A 168 -11.26 17.53 -21.36
C ASP A 168 -11.48 18.67 -22.37
N ASP A 169 -10.55 18.88 -23.31
CA ASP A 169 -10.65 19.89 -24.36
C ASP A 169 -11.45 19.43 -25.61
N HIS A 170 -12.18 18.30 -25.51
CA HIS A 170 -13.04 17.72 -26.56
C HIS A 170 -14.44 17.35 -26.05
#